data_AF-A0A828Y632-F1
#
_entry.id   AF-A0A828Y632-F1
#
_cell.length_a   1.000
_cell.length_b   1.000
_cell.length_c   1.000
_cell.angle_alpha   90.00
_cell.angle_beta   90.00
_cell.angle_gamma   90.00
#
_symmetry.space_group_name_H-M   'P 1'
#
loop_
_entity.id
_entity.type
_entity.pdbx_description
1 polymer ?
#
loop_
_entity_poly.entity_id
_entity_poly.type
_entity_poly.pdbx_seq_one_letter_code
_entity_poly.pdbx_strand_id
1 'polypeptide(L)'
;MNLKNKSHILSKKTISISLLVYFIFIISFFSIYSQNLSINQNSKNVKPEKLKGSINTSLNEFGISLTDDGNILYFYSKRQNSNYTDIYRSTRIKDEWTQGEEIEVLNSNFDDQSPFILNREEGILFSSNRDGAIEFQFANGKIGVSRDIYFSKKINSSWAKPIPLPRTVNTEEIEENPFLFNNRLYFTRYPFGQVSEADIFVSIYKNNTWEKAMSLPNPINTVYSEIAATISKDGKTIYFSSNRPGGFGGYDLYKSTLLENGNYSEPINLGPEINTTGDEAFFLETNDGKTFYFCRKDGRDYDIYSVVSNPFQELEKGKSISLDSIHFSLGSYEILENSFSILESLNSYLKENLNVKIKITGHTDLNGDAQDNLILSRNRANAVKDYLVKKGIDSERIITDGKGSSEPIVPLKNPETDYKNRRTEFQLISR
;
A
#
# COMPACT_ATOMS: atom_id res chain seq x y z
N MET A 1 -88.23 -0.65 12.71
CA MET A 1 -88.54 -1.98 13.27
C MET A 1 -87.42 -2.32 14.26
N ASN A 2 -87.76 -2.70 15.51
CA ASN A 2 -86.95 -3.21 16.64
C ASN A 2 -85.41 -2.97 16.66
N LEU A 3 -84.84 -2.23 17.64
CA LEU A 3 -84.45 -2.67 19.02
C LEU A 3 -83.28 -3.71 19.01
N LYS A 4 -82.27 -3.69 19.90
CA LYS A 4 -82.12 -3.02 21.22
C LYS A 4 -80.65 -2.95 21.72
N ASN A 5 -80.45 -2.20 22.83
CA ASN A 5 -79.26 -2.06 23.72
C ASN A 5 -78.14 -1.12 23.18
N LYS A 6 -77.44 -0.23 23.92
CA LYS A 6 -77.44 0.30 25.34
C LYS A 6 -77.14 -0.69 26.49
N SER A 7 -76.39 -0.37 27.55
CA SER A 7 -75.63 0.83 28.02
C SER A 7 -74.73 0.40 29.22
N HIS A 8 -73.89 1.18 29.94
CA HIS A 8 -73.71 2.65 30.12
C HIS A 8 -72.19 2.99 30.31
N ILE A 9 -71.56 3.77 31.23
CA ILE A 9 -71.83 4.66 32.41
C ILE A 9 -70.57 5.63 32.47
N LEU A 10 -70.66 6.97 32.58
CA LEU A 10 -70.67 7.87 33.77
C LEU A 10 -69.39 7.83 34.68
N SER A 11 -68.81 8.94 35.20
CA SER A 11 -69.11 10.39 35.05
C SER A 11 -68.00 11.37 35.54
N LYS A 12 -68.07 12.64 35.06
CA LYS A 12 -67.73 13.95 35.73
C LYS A 12 -66.37 14.23 36.44
N LYS A 13 -65.70 15.31 35.98
CA LYS A 13 -65.43 16.62 36.66
C LYS A 13 -65.64 16.70 38.21
N THR A 14 -64.88 17.46 39.04
CA THR A 14 -64.27 18.81 38.84
C THR A 14 -63.29 19.26 39.97
N ILE A 15 -62.44 20.27 39.71
CA ILE A 15 -61.92 21.36 40.60
C ILE A 15 -60.93 21.05 41.77
N SER A 16 -59.67 21.45 41.53
CA SER A 16 -58.76 22.34 42.32
C SER A 16 -59.01 22.65 43.81
N ILE A 17 -57.92 22.62 44.62
CA ILE A 17 -57.51 23.69 45.56
C ILE A 17 -55.97 23.68 45.74
N SER A 18 -55.40 24.84 46.13
CA SER A 18 -53.97 25.17 46.31
C SER A 18 -53.41 24.74 47.72
N LEU A 19 -52.19 25.03 48.20
CA LEU A 19 -51.17 26.07 47.91
C LEU A 19 -49.79 25.72 48.54
N LEU A 20 -48.67 26.28 48.03
CA LEU A 20 -47.33 26.42 48.67
C LEU A 20 -46.54 25.09 48.91
N VAL A 21 -45.20 25.02 49.02
CA VAL A 21 -44.14 26.02 49.31
C VAL A 21 -42.96 25.96 48.29
N TYR A 22 -42.20 27.06 48.21
CA TYR A 22 -40.96 27.27 47.46
C TYR A 22 -39.87 26.18 47.63
N PHE A 23 -39.10 25.94 46.55
CA PHE A 23 -37.66 26.26 46.57
C PHE A 23 -37.18 26.65 45.16
N ILE A 24 -36.30 27.65 45.07
CA ILE A 24 -35.64 28.07 43.82
C ILE A 24 -34.20 27.56 43.86
N PHE A 25 -33.73 26.92 42.80
CA PHE A 25 -32.30 26.92 42.47
C PHE A 25 -32.08 27.02 40.97
N ILE A 26 -31.13 27.86 40.59
CA ILE A 26 -30.72 28.10 39.21
C ILE A 26 -29.80 26.95 38.80
N ILE A 27 -30.21 26.15 37.83
CA ILE A 27 -29.30 25.23 37.12
C ILE A 27 -28.87 25.95 35.84
N SER A 28 -27.67 26.51 35.87
CA SER A 28 -27.03 27.16 34.72
C SER A 28 -26.87 26.17 33.56
N PHE A 29 -27.03 26.65 32.33
CA PHE A 29 -26.65 25.90 31.13
C PHE A 29 -25.13 25.67 31.11
N PHE A 30 -24.68 24.58 31.72
CA PHE A 30 -23.37 24.01 31.40
C PHE A 30 -23.49 23.28 30.06
N SER A 31 -23.17 24.00 28.99
CA SER A 31 -22.82 23.37 27.71
C SER A 31 -21.70 22.38 27.97
N ILE A 32 -21.97 21.08 27.82
CA ILE A 32 -20.94 20.04 27.86
C ILE A 32 -20.13 20.19 26.57
N TYR A 33 -19.15 21.08 26.61
CA TYR A 33 -18.01 21.04 25.72
C TYR A 33 -17.34 19.69 25.93
N SER A 34 -17.63 18.73 25.06
CA SER A 34 -16.72 17.62 24.85
C SER A 34 -15.45 18.22 24.25
N GLN A 35 -14.50 18.54 25.13
CA GLN A 35 -13.12 18.77 24.72
C GLN A 35 -12.54 17.42 24.28
N ASN A 36 -12.90 17.00 23.07
CA ASN A 36 -12.00 16.17 22.28
C ASN A 36 -10.75 17.01 22.08
N LEU A 37 -9.76 16.85 22.97
CA LEU A 37 -8.46 17.46 22.80
C LEU A 37 -7.94 17.00 21.44
N SER A 38 -7.79 17.95 20.52
CA SER A 38 -6.93 17.79 19.36
C SER A 38 -5.50 17.67 19.86
N ILE A 39 -5.12 16.45 20.27
CA ILE A 39 -3.73 16.10 20.59
C ILE A 39 -2.96 16.20 19.27
N ASN A 40 -2.45 17.40 19.02
CA ASN A 40 -1.72 17.77 17.84
C ASN A 40 -0.31 17.16 17.92
N GLN A 41 -0.24 15.82 17.83
CA GLN A 41 1.02 15.10 17.74
C GLN A 41 1.64 15.42 16.39
N ASN A 42 2.53 16.42 16.40
CA ASN A 42 3.50 16.65 15.34
C ASN A 42 4.56 15.53 15.32
N SER A 43 4.14 14.26 15.23
CA SER A 43 4.99 13.28 14.57
C SER A 43 5.12 13.76 13.13
N LYS A 44 6.34 14.05 12.70
CA LYS A 44 6.63 14.24 11.27
C LYS A 44 6.63 12.86 10.61
N ASN A 45 5.44 12.27 10.53
CA ASN A 45 5.17 11.05 9.78
C ASN A 45 5.91 11.16 8.44
N VAL A 46 6.57 10.09 7.99
CA VAL A 46 7.24 10.07 6.69
C VAL A 46 6.17 10.31 5.61
N LYS A 47 6.05 11.57 5.18
CA LYS A 47 5.00 11.97 4.22
C LYS A 47 5.41 11.54 2.82
N PRO A 48 4.46 11.19 1.95
CA PRO A 48 4.77 10.93 0.55
C PRO A 48 5.40 12.15 -0.11
N GLU A 49 6.60 11.98 -0.68
CA GLU A 49 7.29 12.99 -1.48
C GLU A 49 7.09 12.66 -2.97
N LYS A 50 6.90 13.69 -3.83
CA LYS A 50 6.99 13.52 -5.29
C LYS A 50 8.36 12.95 -5.65
N LEU A 51 8.43 12.04 -6.62
CA LEU A 51 9.71 11.47 -7.07
C LEU A 51 10.67 12.57 -7.54
N LYS A 52 11.91 12.48 -7.07
CA LYS A 52 13.01 13.41 -7.36
C LYS A 52 13.63 13.10 -8.72
N GLY A 53 14.30 14.08 -9.31
CA GLY A 53 14.82 14.01 -10.68
C GLY A 53 13.87 14.65 -11.69
N SER A 54 13.66 14.01 -12.84
CA SER A 54 12.87 14.56 -13.96
C SER A 54 11.77 13.63 -14.47
N ILE A 55 11.39 12.63 -13.68
CA ILE A 55 10.33 11.67 -14.04
C ILE A 55 8.94 12.33 -14.06
N ASN A 56 8.65 13.17 -13.07
CA ASN A 56 7.43 13.97 -12.99
C ASN A 56 7.58 15.25 -13.83
N THR A 57 6.60 15.55 -14.67
CA THR A 57 6.69 16.56 -15.74
C THR A 57 5.57 17.61 -15.64
N SER A 58 5.02 18.06 -16.78
CA SER A 58 3.78 18.83 -16.87
C SER A 58 2.70 18.07 -17.65
N LEU A 59 2.86 16.74 -17.73
CA LEU A 59 1.95 15.78 -18.33
C LEU A 59 1.37 14.92 -17.21
N ASN A 60 0.96 13.68 -17.48
CA ASN A 60 0.16 12.88 -16.55
C ASN A 60 0.81 11.52 -16.30
N GLU A 61 1.72 11.47 -15.33
CA GLU A 61 2.53 10.29 -15.02
C GLU A 61 1.73 9.28 -14.20
N PHE A 62 1.24 8.22 -14.85
CA PHE A 62 0.24 7.30 -14.30
C PHE A 62 0.55 5.83 -14.63
N GLY A 63 -0.15 4.89 -13.99
CA GLY A 63 -0.01 3.45 -14.26
C GLY A 63 1.39 2.89 -14.05
N ILE A 64 1.93 3.07 -12.84
CA ILE A 64 3.32 2.70 -12.54
C ILE A 64 3.54 1.18 -12.35
N SER A 65 4.74 0.72 -12.71
CA SER A 65 5.30 -0.59 -12.39
C SER A 65 6.83 -0.51 -12.25
N LEU A 66 7.43 -1.48 -11.55
CA LEU A 66 8.81 -1.39 -11.06
C LEU A 66 9.53 -2.74 -11.21
N THR A 67 10.79 -2.73 -11.66
CA THR A 67 11.61 -3.96 -11.73
C THR A 67 11.96 -4.51 -10.36
N ASP A 68 12.27 -5.80 -10.29
CA ASP A 68 12.59 -6.53 -9.05
C ASP A 68 13.78 -5.96 -8.24
N ASP A 69 14.63 -5.16 -8.86
CA ASP A 69 15.76 -4.50 -8.22
C ASP A 69 15.50 -3.03 -7.85
N GLY A 70 14.30 -2.51 -8.12
CA GLY A 70 13.89 -1.16 -7.78
C GLY A 70 14.56 -0.05 -8.60
N ASN A 71 15.29 -0.41 -9.66
CA ASN A 71 16.13 0.53 -10.43
C ASN A 71 15.46 1.08 -11.69
N ILE A 72 14.38 0.46 -12.17
CA ILE A 72 13.72 0.85 -13.42
C ILE A 72 12.20 0.91 -13.19
N LEU A 73 11.60 2.05 -13.51
CA LEU A 73 10.18 2.31 -13.34
C LEU A 73 9.54 2.50 -14.72
N TYR A 74 8.52 1.70 -15.01
CA TYR A 74 7.67 1.81 -16.19
C TYR A 74 6.39 2.54 -15.80
N PHE A 75 5.94 3.45 -16.64
CA PHE A 75 4.71 4.21 -16.45
C PHE A 75 4.11 4.56 -17.81
N TYR A 76 2.92 5.16 -17.84
CA TYR A 76 2.40 5.82 -19.04
C TYR A 76 2.17 7.30 -18.79
N SER A 77 2.28 8.09 -19.86
CA SER A 77 1.96 9.51 -19.85
C SER A 77 1.36 9.95 -21.18
N LYS A 78 0.84 11.18 -21.22
CA LYS A 78 0.18 11.75 -22.39
C LYS A 78 1.21 12.22 -23.42
N ARG A 79 1.17 11.66 -24.64
CA ARG A 79 2.05 12.05 -25.74
C ARG A 79 1.95 13.55 -26.01
N GLN A 80 3.09 14.22 -26.11
CA GLN A 80 3.14 15.67 -26.30
C GLN A 80 2.39 16.07 -27.60
N ASN A 81 1.53 17.10 -27.50
CA ASN A 81 0.67 17.59 -28.59
C ASN A 81 -0.35 16.57 -29.18
N SER A 82 -0.56 15.44 -28.50
CA SER A 82 -1.56 14.41 -28.85
C SER A 82 -2.65 14.33 -27.79
N ASN A 83 -3.70 13.52 -28.04
CA ASN A 83 -4.62 13.07 -27.00
C ASN A 83 -4.36 11.63 -26.54
N TYR A 84 -3.50 10.91 -27.25
CA TYR A 84 -3.11 9.54 -26.91
C TYR A 84 -2.03 9.49 -25.82
N THR A 85 -1.83 8.29 -25.29
CA THR A 85 -0.89 7.96 -24.22
C THR A 85 0.13 6.92 -24.66
N ASP A 86 1.34 7.03 -24.12
CA ASP A 86 2.49 6.17 -24.43
C ASP A 86 3.08 5.56 -23.16
N ILE A 87 3.71 4.40 -23.31
CA ILE A 87 4.53 3.78 -22.27
C ILE A 87 5.93 4.40 -22.28
N TYR A 88 6.38 4.79 -21.08
CA TYR A 88 7.68 5.38 -20.80
C TYR A 88 8.47 4.52 -19.80
N ARG A 89 9.80 4.64 -19.86
CA ARG A 89 10.76 3.99 -18.96
C ARG A 89 11.65 5.04 -18.29
N SER A 90 11.72 5.04 -16.96
CA SER A 90 12.69 5.84 -16.20
C SER A 90 13.69 4.94 -15.47
N THR A 91 14.91 5.41 -15.31
CA THR A 91 15.98 4.73 -14.56
C THR A 91 16.32 5.51 -13.30
N ARG A 92 16.50 4.81 -12.17
CA ARG A 92 16.96 5.40 -10.91
C ARG A 92 18.47 5.59 -10.93
N ILE A 93 18.93 6.79 -10.61
CA ILE A 93 20.34 7.14 -10.42
C ILE A 93 20.48 7.74 -9.03
N LYS A 94 21.02 6.94 -8.09
CA LYS A 94 21.03 7.22 -6.64
C LYS A 94 19.59 7.36 -6.10
N ASP A 95 19.14 8.57 -5.80
CA ASP A 95 17.81 8.88 -5.25
C ASP A 95 16.95 9.74 -6.18
N GLU A 96 17.39 9.91 -7.42
CA GLU A 96 16.69 10.62 -8.48
C GLU A 96 16.31 9.67 -9.62
N TRP A 97 15.21 9.97 -10.29
CA TRP A 97 14.70 9.25 -11.46
C TRP A 97 14.92 10.08 -12.72
N THR A 98 15.39 9.46 -13.80
CA THR A 98 15.52 10.15 -15.10
C THR A 98 14.16 10.59 -15.63
N GLN A 99 14.17 11.50 -16.59
CA GLN A 99 13.02 11.67 -17.48
C GLN A 99 12.66 10.31 -18.13
N GLY A 100 11.37 10.13 -18.44
CA GLY A 100 10.90 8.94 -19.14
C GLY A 100 11.38 8.89 -20.59
N GLU A 101 11.88 7.73 -21.00
CA GLU A 101 12.23 7.38 -22.38
C GLU A 101 11.05 6.63 -23.02
N GLU A 102 10.60 7.05 -24.21
CA GLU A 102 9.55 6.35 -24.97
C GLU A 102 10.04 4.99 -25.49
N ILE A 103 9.11 4.03 -25.60
CA ILE A 103 9.44 2.65 -25.98
C ILE A 103 8.73 2.29 -27.28
N GLU A 104 9.25 2.76 -28.42
CA GLU A 104 8.65 2.68 -29.76
C GLU A 104 7.99 1.32 -30.10
N VAL A 105 8.63 0.19 -29.77
CA VAL A 105 8.12 -1.15 -30.08
C VAL A 105 6.93 -1.57 -29.20
N LEU A 106 6.80 -0.98 -28.01
CA LEU A 106 5.65 -1.18 -27.13
C LEU A 106 4.52 -0.19 -27.41
N ASN A 107 4.83 0.99 -27.96
CA ASN A 107 3.86 2.05 -28.26
C ASN A 107 3.20 1.87 -29.64
N SER A 108 2.22 2.71 -29.96
CA SER A 108 1.41 2.64 -31.18
C SER A 108 0.82 4.01 -31.58
N ASN A 109 -0.04 4.05 -32.60
CA ASN A 109 -0.77 5.28 -32.95
C ASN A 109 -1.97 5.58 -32.03
N PHE A 110 -2.22 4.74 -31.02
CA PHE A 110 -3.37 4.78 -30.12
C PHE A 110 -2.91 4.93 -28.65
N ASP A 111 -3.76 4.60 -27.68
CA ASP A 111 -3.40 4.66 -26.26
C ASP A 111 -2.73 3.37 -25.78
N ASP A 112 -1.53 3.51 -25.24
CA ASP A 112 -0.77 2.44 -24.59
C ASP A 112 -0.52 2.76 -23.12
N GLN A 113 -1.12 1.95 -22.24
CA GLN A 113 -1.40 2.32 -20.86
C GLN A 113 -1.11 1.19 -19.86
N SER A 114 -1.01 1.58 -18.59
CA SER A 114 -0.85 0.72 -17.42
C SER A 114 0.14 -0.45 -17.62
N PRO A 115 1.42 -0.16 -17.90
CA PRO A 115 2.46 -1.17 -17.99
C PRO A 115 2.64 -1.92 -16.66
N PHE A 116 2.97 -3.20 -16.77
CA PHE A 116 3.39 -4.08 -15.69
C PHE A 116 4.64 -4.85 -16.12
N ILE A 117 5.79 -4.52 -15.54
CA ILE A 117 7.09 -5.08 -15.89
C ILE A 117 7.34 -6.40 -15.14
N LEU A 118 7.82 -7.41 -15.85
CA LEU A 118 8.15 -8.72 -15.27
C LEU A 118 9.64 -8.81 -14.94
N ASN A 119 9.93 -9.23 -13.71
CA ASN A 119 11.27 -9.54 -13.20
C ASN A 119 12.25 -8.36 -13.40
N ARG A 120 13.35 -8.58 -14.15
CA ARG A 120 14.29 -7.56 -14.60
C ARG A 120 14.10 -7.28 -16.10
N GLU A 121 12.92 -6.78 -16.46
CA GLU A 121 12.51 -6.50 -17.84
C GLU A 121 12.45 -7.73 -18.76
N GLU A 122 12.17 -8.93 -18.25
CA GLU A 122 12.11 -10.15 -19.07
C GLU A 122 10.86 -10.20 -19.97
N GLY A 123 9.78 -9.61 -19.47
CA GLY A 123 8.50 -9.48 -20.14
C GLY A 123 7.79 -8.21 -19.67
N ILE A 124 6.72 -7.82 -20.36
CA ILE A 124 5.83 -6.73 -19.93
C ILE A 124 4.39 -7.08 -20.33
N LEU A 125 3.45 -6.81 -19.43
CA LEU A 125 2.03 -6.74 -19.71
C LEU A 125 1.61 -5.27 -19.77
N PHE A 126 0.67 -4.90 -20.63
CA PHE A 126 0.13 -3.53 -20.69
C PHE A 126 -1.22 -3.54 -21.42
N SER A 127 -1.95 -2.44 -21.36
CA SER A 127 -3.31 -2.33 -21.93
C SER A 127 -3.36 -1.38 -23.11
N SER A 128 -4.02 -1.78 -24.21
CA SER A 128 -3.98 -1.03 -25.48
C SER A 128 -5.25 -1.16 -26.32
N ASN A 129 -5.60 -0.07 -27.01
CA ASN A 129 -6.67 -0.02 -28.03
C ASN A 129 -6.11 0.07 -29.46
N ARG A 130 -4.90 -0.47 -29.67
CA ARG A 130 -4.21 -0.57 -30.97
C ARG A 130 -4.94 -1.42 -32.01
N ASP A 131 -4.45 -1.35 -33.26
CA ASP A 131 -4.80 -2.24 -34.37
C ASP A 131 -4.88 -3.72 -33.92
N GLY A 132 -6.09 -4.27 -33.89
CA GLY A 132 -6.38 -5.63 -33.41
C GLY A 132 -7.21 -5.74 -32.12
N ALA A 133 -7.49 -4.61 -31.46
CA ALA A 133 -8.59 -4.49 -30.49
C ALA A 133 -9.95 -4.80 -31.15
N ILE A 134 -10.98 -5.12 -30.35
CA ILE A 134 -12.33 -5.42 -30.88
C ILE A 134 -13.09 -4.12 -31.16
N GLU A 135 -13.48 -3.91 -32.41
CA GLU A 135 -14.52 -2.94 -32.76
C GLU A 135 -15.92 -3.56 -32.62
N PHE A 136 -16.84 -2.83 -32.00
CA PHE A 136 -18.24 -3.22 -31.85
C PHE A 136 -19.18 -2.01 -32.00
N GLN A 137 -20.44 -2.22 -32.37
CA GLN A 137 -21.38 -1.13 -32.65
C GLN A 137 -22.54 -1.10 -31.65
N PHE A 138 -22.71 0.04 -30.99
CA PHE A 138 -23.87 0.33 -30.16
C PHE A 138 -25.14 0.52 -31.01
N ALA A 139 -26.31 0.25 -30.45
CA ALA A 139 -27.61 0.38 -31.15
C ALA A 139 -27.94 1.82 -31.64
N ASN A 140 -27.19 2.84 -31.19
CA ASN A 140 -27.28 4.22 -31.68
C ASN A 140 -26.29 4.53 -32.84
N GLY A 141 -25.60 3.51 -33.37
CA GLY A 141 -24.63 3.63 -34.47
C GLY A 141 -23.20 3.98 -34.04
N LYS A 142 -22.97 4.37 -32.78
CA LYS A 142 -21.61 4.64 -32.26
C LYS A 142 -20.76 3.37 -32.30
N ILE A 143 -19.49 3.50 -32.69
CA ILE A 143 -18.48 2.44 -32.56
C ILE A 143 -17.83 2.54 -31.17
N GLY A 144 -17.75 1.41 -30.48
CA GLY A 144 -16.86 1.17 -29.35
C GLY A 144 -15.63 0.39 -29.80
N VAL A 145 -14.53 0.56 -29.07
CA VAL A 145 -13.28 -0.18 -29.29
C VAL A 145 -12.83 -0.71 -27.93
N SER A 146 -12.56 -2.01 -27.81
CA SER A 146 -12.06 -2.60 -26.56
C SER A 146 -10.70 -1.99 -26.18
N ARG A 147 -10.30 -2.18 -24.92
CA ARG A 147 -8.88 -2.10 -24.55
C ARG A 147 -8.44 -3.50 -24.14
N ASP A 148 -7.60 -4.10 -24.95
CA ASP A 148 -7.09 -5.45 -24.77
C ASP A 148 -5.80 -5.41 -23.90
N ILE A 149 -5.57 -6.40 -23.04
CA ILE A 149 -4.25 -6.61 -22.43
C ILE A 149 -3.33 -7.31 -23.44
N TYR A 150 -2.13 -6.77 -23.62
CA TYR A 150 -1.05 -7.31 -24.45
C TYR A 150 0.13 -7.76 -23.61
N PHE A 151 0.87 -8.74 -24.13
CA PHE A 151 2.15 -9.19 -23.62
C PHE A 151 3.26 -8.92 -24.65
N SER A 152 4.43 -8.46 -24.19
CA SER A 152 5.68 -8.53 -24.95
C SER A 152 6.78 -9.18 -24.12
N LYS A 153 7.70 -9.86 -24.80
CA LYS A 153 8.91 -10.45 -24.21
C LYS A 153 10.15 -9.70 -24.69
N LYS A 154 11.13 -9.51 -23.81
CA LYS A 154 12.44 -8.96 -24.21
C LYS A 154 13.31 -10.07 -24.81
N ILE A 155 13.86 -9.82 -26.00
CA ILE A 155 14.68 -10.75 -26.80
C ILE A 155 15.90 -9.97 -27.30
N ASN A 156 17.10 -10.43 -26.96
CA ASN A 156 18.36 -9.78 -27.34
C ASN A 156 18.38 -8.26 -27.03
N SER A 157 17.95 -7.91 -25.81
CA SER A 157 17.77 -6.53 -25.29
C SER A 157 16.64 -5.69 -25.91
N SER A 158 16.05 -6.09 -27.03
CA SER A 158 14.89 -5.42 -27.65
C SER A 158 13.56 -6.02 -27.19
N TRP A 159 12.48 -5.24 -27.18
CA TRP A 159 11.14 -5.78 -27.03
C TRP A 159 10.69 -6.51 -28.31
N ALA A 160 9.96 -7.61 -28.17
CA ALA A 160 9.25 -8.24 -29.28
C ALA A 160 7.99 -7.44 -29.65
N LYS A 161 7.43 -7.67 -30.86
CA LYS A 161 6.10 -7.15 -31.18
C LYS A 161 5.07 -7.67 -30.15
N PRO A 162 4.30 -6.80 -29.48
CA PRO A 162 3.29 -7.24 -28.51
C PRO A 162 2.20 -8.12 -29.13
N ILE A 163 1.71 -9.08 -28.35
CA ILE A 163 0.62 -10.00 -28.70
C ILE A 163 -0.53 -9.90 -27.68
N PRO A 164 -1.80 -9.93 -28.10
CA PRO A 164 -2.93 -9.86 -27.16
C PRO A 164 -3.03 -11.14 -26.33
N LEU A 165 -3.53 -11.02 -25.11
CA LEU A 165 -3.93 -12.17 -24.29
C LEU A 165 -5.19 -12.84 -24.87
N PRO A 166 -5.42 -14.15 -24.60
CA PRO A 166 -6.56 -14.87 -25.15
C PRO A 166 -7.91 -14.32 -24.67
N ARG A 167 -8.99 -14.64 -25.39
CA ARG A 167 -10.38 -14.23 -25.05
C ARG A 167 -10.96 -14.88 -23.76
N THR A 168 -10.14 -15.56 -22.96
CA THR A 168 -10.44 -15.87 -21.55
C THR A 168 -10.06 -14.72 -20.60
N VAL A 169 -9.19 -13.81 -21.05
CA VAL A 169 -8.79 -12.57 -20.37
C VAL A 169 -9.37 -11.35 -21.09
N ASN A 170 -9.16 -11.20 -22.39
CA ASN A 170 -9.60 -10.01 -23.13
C ASN A 170 -11.03 -10.13 -23.66
N THR A 171 -11.81 -9.04 -23.68
CA THR A 171 -13.23 -9.03 -24.09
C THR A 171 -13.56 -7.84 -25.01
N GLU A 172 -14.85 -7.50 -25.15
CA GLU A 172 -15.32 -6.28 -25.83
C GLU A 172 -15.29 -5.05 -24.90
N GLU A 173 -14.98 -5.26 -23.62
CA GLU A 173 -14.93 -4.22 -22.58
C GLU A 173 -13.55 -3.53 -22.55
N ILE A 174 -13.29 -2.73 -21.52
CA ILE A 174 -11.99 -2.10 -21.27
C ILE A 174 -11.25 -2.95 -20.25
N GLU A 175 -10.18 -3.67 -20.63
CA GLU A 175 -9.24 -4.29 -19.69
C GLU A 175 -8.01 -3.40 -19.45
N GLU A 176 -7.85 -2.95 -18.20
CA GLU A 176 -6.80 -2.02 -17.76
C GLU A 176 -6.04 -2.57 -16.55
N ASN A 177 -4.90 -1.95 -16.23
CA ASN A 177 -4.20 -2.15 -14.95
C ASN A 177 -3.78 -3.61 -14.63
N PRO A 178 -3.12 -4.33 -15.56
CA PRO A 178 -2.64 -5.68 -15.32
C PRO A 178 -1.63 -5.74 -14.17
N PHE A 179 -1.70 -6.79 -13.34
CA PHE A 179 -0.75 -7.09 -12.29
C PHE A 179 -0.62 -8.61 -12.12
N LEU A 180 0.58 -9.17 -12.35
CA LEU A 180 0.83 -10.60 -12.19
C LEU A 180 1.44 -10.93 -10.83
N PHE A 181 0.78 -11.80 -10.06
CA PHE A 181 1.36 -12.40 -8.86
C PHE A 181 1.33 -13.92 -8.95
N ASN A 182 2.50 -14.56 -8.95
CA ASN A 182 2.68 -15.99 -9.23
C ASN A 182 1.99 -16.38 -10.54
N ASN A 183 0.89 -17.16 -10.49
CA ASN A 183 0.10 -17.56 -11.64
C ASN A 183 -1.27 -16.87 -11.72
N ARG A 184 -1.47 -15.74 -11.02
CA ARG A 184 -2.72 -14.98 -10.98
C ARG A 184 -2.52 -13.61 -11.61
N LEU A 185 -3.18 -13.37 -12.74
CA LEU A 185 -3.26 -12.04 -13.37
C LEU A 185 -4.49 -11.33 -12.80
N TYR A 186 -4.24 -10.29 -12.02
CA TYR A 186 -5.24 -9.31 -11.59
C TYR A 186 -5.30 -8.18 -12.62
N PHE A 187 -6.48 -7.61 -12.85
CA PHE A 187 -6.66 -6.47 -13.74
C PHE A 187 -7.98 -5.77 -13.46
N THR A 188 -8.14 -4.53 -13.91
CA THR A 188 -9.41 -3.79 -13.91
C THR A 188 -10.20 -4.12 -15.17
N ARG A 189 -11.53 -4.29 -15.09
CA ARG A 189 -12.41 -4.28 -16.26
C ARG A 189 -13.66 -3.43 -16.06
N TYR A 190 -14.08 -2.71 -17.09
CA TYR A 190 -15.37 -2.00 -17.14
C TYR A 190 -15.96 -1.93 -18.57
N PRO A 191 -17.30 -1.88 -18.73
CA PRO A 191 -17.93 -1.62 -20.02
C PRO A 191 -17.47 -0.29 -20.64
N PHE A 192 -17.37 -0.23 -21.97
CA PHE A 192 -16.82 0.92 -22.69
C PHE A 192 -17.48 2.26 -22.32
N GLY A 193 -16.70 3.15 -21.71
CA GLY A 193 -17.14 4.47 -21.25
C GLY A 193 -17.81 4.49 -19.87
N GLN A 194 -17.91 3.36 -19.17
CA GLN A 194 -18.56 3.23 -17.86
C GLN A 194 -17.56 2.94 -16.73
N VAL A 195 -16.51 3.76 -16.60
CA VAL A 195 -15.44 3.59 -15.57
C VAL A 195 -15.94 3.63 -14.11
N SER A 196 -17.17 4.08 -13.88
CA SER A 196 -17.87 3.98 -12.60
C SER A 196 -18.30 2.55 -12.24
N GLU A 197 -18.32 1.63 -13.22
CA GLU A 197 -18.65 0.21 -13.09
C GLU A 197 -17.39 -0.67 -13.15
N ALA A 198 -16.22 -0.11 -12.80
CA ALA A 198 -14.96 -0.85 -12.88
C ALA A 198 -14.78 -1.80 -11.69
N ASP A 199 -14.51 -3.05 -12.04
CA ASP A 199 -14.33 -4.18 -11.14
C ASP A 199 -12.88 -4.69 -11.23
N ILE A 200 -12.33 -5.19 -10.12
CA ILE A 200 -11.09 -5.96 -10.17
C ILE A 200 -11.42 -7.41 -10.56
N PHE A 201 -10.88 -7.85 -11.69
CA PHE A 201 -10.94 -9.22 -12.18
C PHE A 201 -9.65 -9.98 -11.86
N VAL A 202 -9.74 -11.31 -11.81
CA VAL A 202 -8.60 -12.23 -11.76
C VAL A 202 -8.76 -13.35 -12.78
N SER A 203 -7.67 -13.69 -13.48
CA SER A 203 -7.51 -14.91 -14.27
C SER A 203 -6.35 -15.75 -13.72
N ILE A 204 -6.46 -17.06 -13.84
CA ILE A 204 -5.47 -18.02 -13.32
C ILE A 204 -4.77 -18.69 -14.51
N TYR A 205 -3.44 -18.66 -14.54
CA TYR A 205 -2.64 -19.42 -15.50
C TYR A 205 -2.43 -20.85 -15.00
N LYS A 206 -2.83 -21.83 -15.81
CA LYS A 206 -2.80 -23.26 -15.46
C LYS A 206 -2.84 -24.09 -16.73
N ASN A 207 -2.17 -25.25 -16.73
CA ASN A 207 -2.14 -26.16 -17.89
C ASN A 207 -1.76 -25.45 -19.22
N ASN A 208 -0.84 -24.48 -19.14
CA ASN A 208 -0.39 -23.61 -20.23
C ASN A 208 -1.46 -22.68 -20.86
N THR A 209 -2.58 -22.43 -20.19
CA THR A 209 -3.63 -21.49 -20.62
C THR A 209 -4.09 -20.58 -19.49
N TRP A 210 -4.73 -19.46 -19.85
CA TRP A 210 -5.48 -18.61 -18.92
C TRP A 210 -6.91 -19.13 -18.77
N GLU A 211 -7.32 -19.45 -17.54
CA GLU A 211 -8.71 -19.75 -17.20
C GLU A 211 -9.61 -18.49 -17.40
N LYS A 212 -10.92 -18.66 -17.59
CA LYS A 212 -11.83 -17.52 -17.79
C LYS A 212 -11.76 -16.58 -16.58
N ALA A 213 -11.50 -15.30 -16.83
CA ALA A 213 -11.43 -14.29 -15.78
C ALA A 213 -12.76 -14.13 -15.01
N MET A 214 -12.64 -13.92 -13.70
CA MET A 214 -13.75 -13.73 -12.77
C MET A 214 -13.57 -12.41 -12.02
N SER A 215 -14.65 -11.67 -11.80
CA SER A 215 -14.67 -10.54 -10.87
C SER A 215 -14.35 -11.04 -9.45
N LEU A 216 -13.58 -10.29 -8.69
CA LEU A 216 -13.31 -10.59 -7.28
C LEU A 216 -14.59 -10.39 -6.44
N PRO A 217 -14.84 -11.24 -5.44
CA PRO A 217 -16.02 -11.09 -4.61
C PRO A 217 -15.92 -9.87 -3.68
N ASN A 218 -17.08 -9.43 -3.20
CA ASN A 218 -17.19 -8.60 -2.01
C ASN A 218 -16.38 -9.24 -0.83
N PRO A 219 -15.65 -8.47 -0.01
CA PRO A 219 -15.69 -7.00 0.12
C PRO A 219 -14.69 -6.23 -0.75
N ILE A 220 -14.00 -6.89 -1.70
CA ILE A 220 -13.14 -6.20 -2.67
C ILE A 220 -14.01 -5.39 -3.63
N ASN A 221 -14.72 -6.04 -4.57
CA ASN A 221 -15.62 -5.33 -5.47
C ASN A 221 -16.99 -5.05 -4.81
N THR A 222 -17.62 -3.95 -5.20
CA THR A 222 -18.81 -3.38 -4.54
C THR A 222 -19.85 -2.85 -5.55
N VAL A 223 -20.43 -1.68 -5.30
CA VAL A 223 -21.28 -0.91 -6.24
C VAL A 223 -20.60 0.41 -6.62
N TYR A 224 -19.33 0.53 -6.25
CA TYR A 224 -18.42 1.65 -6.52
C TYR A 224 -17.31 1.15 -7.46
N SER A 225 -16.48 2.05 -7.95
CA SER A 225 -15.39 1.70 -8.87
C SER A 225 -14.15 1.24 -8.11
N GLU A 226 -13.63 0.08 -8.48
CA GLU A 226 -12.46 -0.59 -7.91
C GLU A 226 -11.39 -0.81 -9.00
N ILE A 227 -10.22 -0.18 -8.84
CA ILE A 227 -9.16 -0.16 -9.88
C ILE A 227 -7.75 -0.43 -9.34
N ALA A 228 -6.81 -0.73 -10.26
CA ALA A 228 -5.37 -0.77 -10.01
C ALA A 228 -4.92 -1.69 -8.85
N ALA A 229 -5.42 -2.93 -8.84
CA ALA A 229 -5.13 -3.90 -7.80
C ALA A 229 -3.70 -4.47 -7.86
N THR A 230 -3.04 -4.52 -6.71
CA THR A 230 -1.71 -5.14 -6.52
C THR A 230 -1.69 -6.01 -5.26
N ILE A 231 -0.72 -6.93 -5.18
CA ILE A 231 -0.58 -7.88 -4.05
C ILE A 231 0.79 -7.66 -3.38
N SER A 232 0.82 -7.69 -2.04
CA SER A 232 2.05 -7.64 -1.24
C SER A 232 3.02 -8.77 -1.59
N LYS A 233 4.32 -8.57 -1.37
CA LYS A 233 5.36 -9.56 -1.67
C LYS A 233 5.18 -10.89 -0.92
N ASP A 234 4.52 -10.86 0.24
CA ASP A 234 4.19 -12.06 1.02
C ASP A 234 2.88 -12.76 0.61
N GLY A 235 2.14 -12.20 -0.35
CA GLY A 235 0.88 -12.74 -0.86
C GLY A 235 -0.35 -12.56 0.03
N LYS A 236 -0.23 -11.88 1.18
CA LYS A 236 -1.32 -11.78 2.18
C LYS A 236 -2.17 -10.52 2.09
N THR A 237 -1.75 -9.48 1.39
CA THR A 237 -2.49 -8.20 1.31
C THR A 237 -2.74 -7.82 -0.14
N ILE A 238 -4.00 -7.52 -0.48
CA ILE A 238 -4.37 -6.83 -1.71
C ILE A 238 -4.46 -5.32 -1.43
N TYR A 239 -3.83 -4.52 -2.27
CA TYR A 239 -3.98 -3.06 -2.32
C TYR A 239 -4.72 -2.69 -3.59
N PHE A 240 -5.57 -1.67 -3.53
CA PHE A 240 -6.34 -1.20 -4.68
C PHE A 240 -6.87 0.22 -4.44
N SER A 241 -7.30 0.89 -5.51
CA SER A 241 -8.01 2.16 -5.42
C SER A 241 -9.52 1.97 -5.47
N SER A 242 -10.26 2.76 -4.71
CA SER A 242 -11.72 2.76 -4.75
C SER A 242 -12.31 4.13 -4.47
N ASN A 243 -13.44 4.45 -5.09
CA ASN A 243 -14.25 5.64 -4.79
C ASN A 243 -15.42 5.36 -3.82
N ARG A 244 -15.31 4.31 -3.00
CA ARG A 244 -16.31 3.96 -1.97
C ARG A 244 -16.43 5.03 -0.88
N PRO A 245 -17.64 5.24 -0.30
CA PRO A 245 -17.86 6.23 0.75
C PRO A 245 -16.96 6.02 1.98
N GLY A 246 -16.52 7.14 2.58
CA GLY A 246 -15.63 7.16 3.75
C GLY A 246 -14.14 7.30 3.41
N GLY A 247 -13.78 7.45 2.14
CA GLY A 247 -12.49 7.99 1.71
C GLY A 247 -12.34 9.50 1.93
N PHE A 248 -11.20 10.05 1.50
CA PHE A 248 -10.82 11.46 1.60
C PHE A 248 -11.06 12.26 0.31
N GLY A 249 -11.04 11.61 -0.86
CA GLY A 249 -11.07 12.24 -2.18
C GLY A 249 -12.03 11.57 -3.17
N GLY A 250 -11.57 11.44 -4.41
CA GLY A 250 -12.25 10.72 -5.49
C GLY A 250 -11.95 9.23 -5.40
N TYR A 251 -10.81 8.80 -5.95
CA TYR A 251 -10.24 7.48 -5.66
C TYR A 251 -9.27 7.54 -4.48
N ASP A 252 -9.53 6.74 -3.46
CA ASP A 252 -8.67 6.53 -2.29
C ASP A 252 -7.95 5.17 -2.40
N LEU A 253 -6.74 5.04 -1.86
CA LEU A 253 -6.10 3.73 -1.69
C LEU A 253 -6.62 2.99 -0.46
N TYR A 254 -6.91 1.70 -0.64
CA TYR A 254 -7.32 0.74 0.38
C TYR A 254 -6.39 -0.48 0.40
N LYS A 255 -6.36 -1.18 1.53
CA LYS A 255 -5.76 -2.52 1.65
C LYS A 255 -6.75 -3.51 2.28
N SER A 256 -6.65 -4.78 1.92
CA SER A 256 -7.40 -5.87 2.55
C SER A 256 -6.52 -7.12 2.70
N THR A 257 -6.73 -7.87 3.78
CA THR A 257 -5.94 -9.07 4.10
C THR A 257 -6.65 -10.32 3.59
N LEU A 258 -5.93 -11.17 2.85
CA LEU A 258 -6.35 -12.53 2.50
C LEU A 258 -6.33 -13.41 3.75
N LEU A 259 -7.50 -13.93 4.13
CA LEU A 259 -7.72 -14.73 5.33
C LEU A 259 -7.50 -16.23 5.05
N GLU A 260 -7.31 -17.02 6.10
CA GLU A 260 -7.08 -18.47 6.01
C GLU A 260 -8.22 -19.26 5.33
N ASN A 261 -9.43 -18.69 5.28
CA ASN A 261 -10.58 -19.27 4.57
C ASN A 261 -10.62 -18.94 3.06
N GLY A 262 -9.63 -18.20 2.54
CA GLY A 262 -9.54 -17.79 1.14
C GLY A 262 -10.33 -16.53 0.76
N ASN A 263 -11.06 -15.92 1.70
CA ASN A 263 -11.74 -14.64 1.50
C ASN A 263 -10.84 -13.46 1.90
N TYR A 264 -11.18 -12.27 1.41
CA TYR A 264 -10.56 -11.02 1.84
C TYR A 264 -11.28 -10.42 3.06
N SER A 265 -10.56 -9.68 3.91
CA SER A 265 -11.12 -8.91 5.02
C SER A 265 -11.87 -7.67 4.52
N GLU A 266 -12.66 -7.03 5.38
CA GLU A 266 -13.12 -5.66 5.12
C GLU A 266 -11.92 -4.75 4.77
N PRO A 267 -11.98 -3.99 3.66
CA PRO A 267 -10.88 -3.12 3.25
C PRO A 267 -10.70 -1.90 4.17
N ILE A 268 -9.45 -1.61 4.50
CA ILE A 268 -9.02 -0.52 5.35
C ILE A 268 -8.40 0.57 4.47
N ASN A 269 -8.94 1.79 4.55
CA ASN A 269 -8.40 2.97 3.90
C ASN A 269 -6.97 3.28 4.41
N LEU A 270 -6.04 3.67 3.54
CA LEU A 270 -4.64 3.93 3.94
C LEU A 270 -4.44 5.23 4.76
N GLY A 271 -5.48 6.06 4.91
CA GLY A 271 -5.50 7.18 5.83
C GLY A 271 -4.88 8.48 5.28
N PRO A 272 -5.00 9.60 6.01
CA PRO A 272 -4.79 10.97 5.52
C PRO A 272 -3.32 11.36 5.28
N GLU A 273 -2.39 10.43 5.45
CA GLU A 273 -0.99 10.61 5.04
C GLU A 273 -0.77 10.12 3.59
N ILE A 274 -1.53 9.09 3.17
CA ILE A 274 -1.48 8.51 1.83
C ILE A 274 -2.59 9.07 0.96
N ASN A 275 -3.83 9.09 1.46
CA ASN A 275 -4.99 9.56 0.71
C ASN A 275 -5.24 11.06 0.97
N THR A 276 -5.70 11.78 -0.05
CA THR A 276 -5.95 13.22 -0.02
C THR A 276 -7.35 13.54 -0.54
N THR A 277 -7.66 14.82 -0.76
CA THR A 277 -8.89 15.23 -1.45
C THR A 277 -8.81 15.08 -2.99
N GLY A 278 -7.72 14.50 -3.50
CA GLY A 278 -7.47 14.27 -4.92
C GLY A 278 -7.91 12.87 -5.37
N ASP A 279 -7.06 12.23 -6.17
CA ASP A 279 -7.19 10.82 -6.55
C ASP A 279 -5.82 10.14 -6.32
N GLU A 280 -5.80 8.97 -5.67
CA GLU A 280 -4.62 8.14 -5.44
C GLU A 280 -4.76 6.73 -6.07
N ALA A 281 -3.74 6.27 -6.80
CA ALA A 281 -3.75 4.96 -7.46
C ALA A 281 -2.39 4.29 -7.69
N PHE A 282 -2.42 3.03 -8.12
CA PHE A 282 -1.25 2.20 -8.46
C PHE A 282 -0.25 2.05 -7.30
N PHE A 283 -0.70 1.52 -6.16
CA PHE A 283 0.20 1.19 -5.05
C PHE A 283 1.18 0.07 -5.45
N LEU A 284 2.48 0.32 -5.32
CA LEU A 284 3.56 -0.66 -5.51
C LEU A 284 4.44 -0.79 -4.26
N GLU A 285 4.92 -1.99 -4.00
CA GLU A 285 5.87 -2.33 -2.95
C GLU A 285 7.24 -2.73 -3.53
N THR A 286 8.34 -2.14 -3.02
CA THR A 286 9.70 -2.62 -3.33
C THR A 286 9.95 -4.02 -2.77
N ASN A 287 10.82 -4.81 -3.42
CA ASN A 287 11.15 -6.17 -2.97
C ASN A 287 11.80 -6.26 -1.57
N ASP A 288 12.20 -5.14 -0.97
CA ASP A 288 12.68 -5.08 0.41
C ASP A 288 11.62 -4.64 1.44
N GLY A 289 10.38 -4.36 1.01
CA GLY A 289 9.25 -3.92 1.84
C GLY A 289 9.40 -2.51 2.44
N LYS A 290 10.43 -1.74 2.03
CA LYS A 290 10.76 -0.45 2.66
C LYS A 290 10.22 0.77 1.94
N THR A 291 9.96 0.71 0.63
CA THR A 291 9.45 1.87 -0.13
C THR A 291 8.17 1.48 -0.84
N PHE A 292 7.14 2.31 -0.66
CA PHE A 292 5.93 2.24 -1.47
C PHE A 292 5.92 3.37 -2.49
N TYR A 293 5.50 3.07 -3.71
CA TYR A 293 5.23 4.06 -4.75
C TYR A 293 3.73 4.10 -5.04
N PHE A 294 3.22 5.27 -5.42
CA PHE A 294 1.85 5.43 -5.90
C PHE A 294 1.74 6.71 -6.72
N CYS A 295 0.71 6.80 -7.57
CA CYS A 295 0.35 8.01 -8.27
C CYS A 295 -0.64 8.82 -7.42
N ARG A 296 -0.47 10.13 -7.37
CA ARG A 296 -1.41 11.07 -6.76
C ARG A 296 -1.68 12.24 -7.70
N LYS A 297 -2.95 12.60 -7.82
CA LYS A 297 -3.42 13.78 -8.56
C LYS A 297 -3.34 15.04 -7.70
N ASP A 298 -2.54 15.99 -8.14
CA ASP A 298 -2.35 17.29 -7.48
C ASP A 298 -2.89 18.39 -8.41
N GLY A 299 -4.12 18.84 -8.14
CA GLY A 299 -4.85 19.75 -9.03
C GLY A 299 -5.52 19.03 -10.21
N ARG A 300 -4.83 18.96 -11.37
CA ARG A 300 -5.40 18.39 -12.61
C ARG A 300 -4.74 17.09 -13.05
N ASP A 301 -3.43 17.00 -12.82
CA ASP A 301 -2.51 16.08 -13.45
C ASP A 301 -1.95 15.14 -12.34
N TYR A 302 -1.61 13.89 -12.67
CA TYR A 302 -1.03 12.93 -11.71
C TYR A 302 0.50 12.99 -11.71
N ASP A 303 1.10 13.03 -10.51
CA ASP A 303 2.52 12.82 -10.24
C ASP A 303 2.73 11.45 -9.58
N ILE A 304 3.93 10.89 -9.75
CA ILE A 304 4.39 9.72 -9.00
C ILE A 304 5.02 10.19 -7.68
N TYR A 305 4.57 9.58 -6.59
CA TYR A 305 5.05 9.78 -5.22
C TYR A 305 5.74 8.52 -4.70
N SER A 306 6.58 8.71 -3.67
CA SER A 306 7.12 7.62 -2.84
C SER A 306 6.97 7.92 -1.36
N VAL A 307 6.79 6.87 -0.56
CA VAL A 307 6.81 6.92 0.90
C VAL A 307 7.66 5.77 1.44
N VAL A 308 8.52 6.05 2.42
CA VAL A 308 9.35 5.01 3.06
C VAL A 308 8.58 4.46 4.26
N SER A 309 8.30 3.15 4.22
CA SER A 309 7.73 2.39 5.31
C SER A 309 8.62 2.49 6.54
N ASN A 310 8.05 2.98 7.64
CA ASN A 310 8.75 3.09 8.91
C ASN A 310 8.16 2.08 9.91
N PRO A 311 8.66 0.83 9.97
CA PRO A 311 8.04 -0.24 10.76
C PRO A 311 8.03 0.06 12.27
N PHE A 312 8.84 1.02 12.73
CA PHE A 312 8.83 1.46 14.12
C PHE A 312 7.59 2.29 14.50
N GLN A 313 6.82 2.81 13.53
CA GLN A 313 5.55 3.48 13.81
C GLN A 313 4.51 2.54 14.46
N GLU A 314 4.57 1.23 14.21
CA GLU A 314 3.71 0.21 14.82
C GLU A 314 4.21 -0.30 16.20
N LEU A 315 5.25 0.33 16.78
CA LEU A 315 5.73 -0.02 18.13
C LEU A 315 4.69 0.32 19.22
N GLU A 316 3.99 -0.70 19.70
CA GLU A 316 3.19 -0.64 20.93
C GLU A 316 4.02 -0.97 22.18
N LYS A 317 3.59 -0.46 23.34
CA LYS A 317 4.31 -0.64 24.61
C LYS A 317 4.32 -2.12 25.02
N GLY A 318 5.52 -2.67 25.18
CA GLY A 318 5.73 -4.08 25.56
C GLY A 318 5.80 -5.05 24.39
N LYS A 319 5.30 -4.71 23.19
CA LYS A 319 5.60 -5.46 21.97
C LYS A 319 7.06 -5.21 21.55
N SER A 320 7.70 -6.25 21.01
CA SER A 320 9.03 -6.18 20.42
C SER A 320 8.92 -6.46 18.92
N ILE A 321 9.57 -5.64 18.10
CA ILE A 321 9.78 -5.91 16.68
C ILE A 321 11.16 -6.53 16.53
N SER A 322 11.22 -7.74 15.97
CA SER A 322 12.47 -8.40 15.60
C SER A 322 12.79 -8.04 14.14
N LEU A 323 14.00 -7.58 13.86
CA LEU A 323 14.42 -7.20 12.51
C LEU A 323 15.67 -7.99 12.11
N ASP A 324 15.47 -8.93 11.18
CA ASP A 324 16.53 -9.66 10.49
C ASP A 324 17.38 -8.74 9.59
N SER A 325 16.90 -7.52 9.32
CA SER A 325 17.50 -6.51 8.43
C SER A 325 18.67 -5.70 9.03
N ILE A 326 19.10 -6.00 10.26
CA ILE A 326 20.28 -5.39 10.89
C ILE A 326 21.46 -6.36 10.79
N HIS A 327 22.30 -6.15 9.79
CA HIS A 327 23.39 -7.05 9.44
C HIS A 327 24.75 -6.51 9.90
N PHE A 328 25.64 -7.42 10.29
CA PHE A 328 26.97 -7.10 10.77
C PHE A 328 28.03 -7.95 10.06
N SER A 329 29.26 -7.43 9.95
CA SER A 329 30.42 -8.20 9.47
C SER A 329 30.63 -9.47 10.30
N LEU A 330 31.14 -10.53 9.67
CA LEU A 330 31.30 -11.84 10.30
C LEU A 330 32.19 -11.75 11.56
N GLY A 331 31.74 -12.31 12.68
CA GLY A 331 32.43 -12.22 13.97
C GLY A 331 32.48 -10.81 14.60
N SER A 332 31.84 -9.81 13.99
CA SER A 332 32.00 -8.40 14.32
C SER A 332 30.67 -7.70 14.69
N TYR A 333 30.80 -6.48 15.22
CA TYR A 333 29.72 -5.52 15.49
C TYR A 333 29.77 -4.31 14.55
N GLU A 334 30.65 -4.32 13.54
CA GLU A 334 30.61 -3.41 12.39
C GLU A 334 29.31 -3.62 11.60
N ILE A 335 28.54 -2.54 11.40
CA ILE A 335 27.24 -2.55 10.70
C ILE A 335 27.46 -2.53 9.19
N LEU A 336 26.81 -3.44 8.46
CA LEU A 336 26.88 -3.49 7.00
C LEU A 336 25.96 -2.45 6.33
N GLU A 337 26.38 -1.94 5.17
CA GLU A 337 25.76 -0.80 4.47
C GLU A 337 24.25 -0.98 4.19
N ASN A 338 23.83 -2.19 3.84
CA ASN A 338 22.43 -2.54 3.61
C ASN A 338 21.51 -2.34 4.84
N SER A 339 22.09 -2.22 6.04
CA SER A 339 21.37 -1.96 7.29
C SER A 339 21.09 -0.47 7.53
N PHE A 340 21.79 0.46 6.88
CA PHE A 340 21.65 1.90 7.20
C PHE A 340 20.27 2.45 6.84
N SER A 341 19.62 1.93 5.79
CA SER A 341 18.26 2.31 5.41
C SER A 341 17.24 2.10 6.55
N ILE A 342 17.24 0.93 7.19
CA ILE A 342 16.32 0.63 8.30
C ILE A 342 16.74 1.35 9.61
N LEU A 343 18.04 1.62 9.79
CA LEU A 343 18.53 2.45 10.89
C LEU A 343 18.13 3.93 10.76
N GLU A 344 17.97 4.45 9.55
CA GLU A 344 17.44 5.80 9.32
C GLU A 344 15.91 5.88 9.53
N SER A 345 15.16 4.82 9.24
CA SER A 345 13.75 4.72 9.68
C SER A 345 13.63 4.80 11.20
N LEU A 346 14.51 4.10 11.94
CA LEU A 346 14.56 4.15 13.40
C LEU A 346 14.97 5.54 13.92
N ASN A 347 16.00 6.14 13.34
CA ASN A 347 16.46 7.50 13.65
C ASN A 347 15.34 8.54 13.46
N SER A 348 14.58 8.43 12.38
CA SER A 348 13.45 9.31 12.06
C SER A 348 12.33 9.14 13.08
N TYR A 349 11.88 7.90 13.32
CA TYR A 349 10.85 7.59 14.32
C TYR A 349 11.21 8.13 15.73
N LEU A 350 12.47 7.99 16.15
CA LEU A 350 12.93 8.50 17.44
C LEU A 350 13.03 10.03 17.49
N LYS A 351 13.30 10.71 16.37
CA LYS A 351 13.26 12.19 16.27
C LYS A 351 11.82 12.73 16.26
N GLU A 352 10.92 12.05 15.57
CA GLU A 352 9.49 12.36 15.52
C GLU A 352 8.84 12.21 16.91
N ASN A 353 9.25 11.20 17.67
CA ASN A 353 8.63 10.82 18.94
C ASN A 353 9.58 11.08 20.12
N LEU A 354 9.82 12.35 20.47
CA LEU A 354 10.85 12.75 21.45
C LEU A 354 10.76 12.07 22.83
N ASN A 355 9.56 11.68 23.28
CA ASN A 355 9.35 11.00 24.56
C ASN A 355 9.66 9.48 24.52
N VAL A 356 9.78 8.89 23.32
CA VAL A 356 9.96 7.44 23.17
C VAL A 356 11.30 7.01 23.74
N LYS A 357 11.27 5.98 24.62
CA LYS A 357 12.44 5.22 25.04
C LYS A 357 12.33 3.78 24.54
N ILE A 358 13.42 3.28 23.95
CA ILE A 358 13.50 1.92 23.41
C ILE A 358 14.56 1.08 24.13
N LYS A 359 14.39 -0.24 24.05
CA LYS A 359 15.43 -1.22 24.32
C LYS A 359 15.84 -1.88 23.00
N ILE A 360 17.15 -1.97 22.77
CA ILE A 360 17.78 -2.71 21.67
C ILE A 360 18.41 -3.97 22.25
N THR A 361 18.02 -5.15 21.77
CA THR A 361 18.54 -6.44 22.24
C THR A 361 19.22 -7.17 21.08
N GLY A 362 20.52 -7.43 21.20
CA GLY A 362 21.27 -8.22 20.22
C GLY A 362 21.23 -9.72 20.53
N HIS A 363 21.28 -10.53 19.48
CA HIS A 363 21.35 -12.01 19.55
C HIS A 363 22.45 -12.55 18.62
N THR A 364 22.85 -13.81 18.85
CA THR A 364 23.74 -14.59 17.97
C THR A 364 23.07 -15.91 17.59
N ASP A 365 23.65 -16.62 16.62
CA ASP A 365 23.36 -18.04 16.47
C ASP A 365 24.02 -18.88 17.57
N LEU A 366 23.81 -20.20 17.49
CA LEU A 366 24.18 -21.16 18.52
C LEU A 366 25.67 -21.59 18.47
N ASN A 367 26.49 -21.00 17.60
CA ASN A 367 27.89 -21.37 17.39
C ASN A 367 28.87 -20.40 18.08
N GLY A 368 30.09 -20.87 18.38
CA GLY A 368 31.04 -20.14 19.24
C GLY A 368 30.81 -20.38 20.74
N ASP A 369 31.57 -19.68 21.58
CA ASP A 369 31.42 -19.72 23.04
C ASP A 369 30.24 -18.85 23.54
N ALA A 370 29.65 -19.21 24.68
CA ALA A 370 28.51 -18.53 25.25
C ALA A 370 28.84 -17.12 25.80
N GLN A 371 30.03 -16.91 26.37
CA GLN A 371 30.47 -15.59 26.86
C GLN A 371 30.88 -14.69 25.69
N ASP A 372 31.62 -15.22 24.71
CA ASP A 372 31.97 -14.48 23.49
C ASP A 372 30.71 -14.01 22.74
N ASN A 373 29.70 -14.88 22.61
CA ASN A 373 28.41 -14.51 22.03
C ASN A 373 27.65 -13.47 22.86
N LEU A 374 27.69 -13.55 24.19
CA LEU A 374 27.07 -12.57 25.08
C LEU A 374 27.73 -11.18 24.95
N ILE A 375 29.05 -11.14 24.78
CA ILE A 375 29.82 -9.92 24.52
C ILE A 375 29.51 -9.38 23.12
N LEU A 376 29.57 -10.23 22.08
CA LEU A 376 29.34 -9.86 20.68
C LEU A 376 27.93 -9.30 20.46
N SER A 377 26.91 -9.95 21.01
CA SER A 377 25.52 -9.49 20.92
C SER A 377 25.29 -8.14 21.61
N ARG A 378 25.89 -7.92 22.78
CA ARG A 378 25.83 -6.62 23.47
C ARG A 378 26.57 -5.52 22.69
N ASN A 379 27.73 -5.85 22.11
CA ASN A 379 28.48 -4.92 21.28
C ASN A 379 27.72 -4.54 19.99
N ARG A 380 26.96 -5.47 19.40
CA ARG A 380 26.04 -5.19 18.29
C ARG A 380 24.91 -4.23 18.67
N ALA A 381 24.25 -4.45 19.81
CA ALA A 381 23.25 -3.51 20.32
C ALA A 381 23.85 -2.12 20.62
N ASN A 382 25.07 -2.07 21.17
CA ASN A 382 25.81 -0.83 21.40
C ASN A 382 26.15 -0.11 20.09
N ALA A 383 26.66 -0.81 19.07
CA ALA A 383 26.97 -0.19 17.77
C ALA A 383 25.74 0.47 17.12
N VAL A 384 24.55 -0.12 17.26
CA VAL A 384 23.28 0.49 16.83
C VAL A 384 22.92 1.72 17.68
N LYS A 385 23.10 1.67 19.00
CA LYS A 385 22.93 2.84 19.88
C LYS A 385 23.89 3.97 19.48
N ASP A 386 25.17 3.67 19.27
CA ASP A 386 26.20 4.65 18.93
C ASP A 386 25.94 5.31 17.58
N TYR A 387 25.43 4.55 16.60
CA TYR A 387 24.94 5.09 15.32
C TYR A 387 23.81 6.11 15.53
N LEU A 388 22.78 5.75 16.31
CA LEU A 388 21.63 6.62 16.58
C LEU A 388 22.03 7.88 17.39
N VAL A 389 22.91 7.73 18.38
CA VAL A 389 23.45 8.85 19.17
C VAL A 389 24.27 9.79 18.28
N LYS A 390 25.14 9.26 17.41
CA LYS A 390 25.88 10.03 16.40
C LYS A 390 24.96 10.75 15.40
N LYS A 391 23.75 10.23 15.17
CA LYS A 391 22.70 10.86 14.34
C LYS A 391 21.83 11.87 15.12
N GLY A 392 22.04 12.05 16.42
CA GLY A 392 21.38 13.07 17.25
C GLY A 392 20.26 12.56 18.15
N ILE A 393 20.18 11.26 18.44
CA ILE A 393 19.28 10.73 19.48
C ILE A 393 19.95 10.83 20.86
N ASP A 394 19.21 11.26 21.88
CA ASP A 394 19.65 11.24 23.28
C ASP A 394 19.95 9.80 23.75
N SER A 395 21.13 9.58 24.30
CA SER A 395 21.60 8.28 24.80
C SER A 395 20.74 7.73 25.95
N GLU A 396 20.06 8.59 26.72
CA GLU A 396 19.15 8.20 27.81
C GLU A 396 17.79 7.68 27.30
N ARG A 397 17.57 7.72 25.99
CA ARG A 397 16.38 7.13 25.34
C ARG A 397 16.62 5.73 24.77
N ILE A 398 17.87 5.24 24.79
CA ILE A 398 18.24 3.95 24.21
C ILE A 398 18.91 3.07 25.26
N ILE A 399 18.22 2.02 25.68
CA ILE A 399 18.77 0.95 26.52
C ILE A 399 19.31 -0.15 25.60
N THR A 400 20.47 -0.74 25.92
CA THR A 400 21.05 -1.85 25.16
C THR A 400 21.17 -3.11 26.01
N ASP A 401 21.03 -4.27 25.38
CA ASP A 401 21.18 -5.59 26.00
C ASP A 401 21.73 -6.59 24.98
N GLY A 402 22.26 -7.70 25.47
CA GLY A 402 22.78 -8.79 24.65
C GLY A 402 22.42 -10.13 25.29
N LYS A 403 21.97 -11.08 24.48
CA LYS A 403 21.54 -12.41 24.91
C LYS A 403 22.49 -13.53 24.45
N GLY A 404 23.43 -13.21 23.57
CA GLY A 404 24.19 -14.21 22.83
C GLY A 404 23.25 -15.21 22.18
N SER A 405 23.47 -16.49 22.50
CA SER A 405 22.71 -17.63 22.00
C SER A 405 21.57 -18.09 22.93
N SER A 406 21.24 -17.35 24.01
CA SER A 406 20.31 -17.84 25.05
C SER A 406 18.83 -17.79 24.68
N GLU A 407 18.45 -16.96 23.70
CA GLU A 407 17.06 -16.74 23.28
C GLU A 407 16.91 -16.95 21.75
N PRO A 408 17.12 -18.17 21.24
CA PRO A 408 17.05 -18.48 19.82
C PRO A 408 15.60 -18.58 19.31
N ILE A 409 15.38 -18.16 18.06
CA ILE A 409 14.15 -18.46 17.31
C ILE A 409 14.16 -19.92 16.84
N VAL A 410 15.32 -20.42 16.41
CA VAL A 410 15.52 -21.81 15.99
C VAL A 410 16.47 -22.49 16.98
N PRO A 411 15.99 -23.35 17.89
CA PRO A 411 16.80 -23.97 18.95
C PRO A 411 17.64 -25.18 18.45
N LEU A 412 18.06 -25.14 17.20
CA LEU A 412 18.84 -26.19 16.52
C LEU A 412 19.93 -25.53 15.67
N LYS A 413 21.14 -26.09 15.71
CA LYS A 413 22.25 -25.69 14.83
C LYS A 413 21.98 -26.20 13.42
N ASN A 414 21.78 -25.29 12.47
CA ASN A 414 21.68 -25.62 11.05
C ASN A 414 22.14 -24.40 10.23
N PRO A 415 23.18 -24.50 9.39
CA PRO A 415 23.65 -23.40 8.54
C PRO A 415 22.55 -22.72 7.72
N GLU A 416 21.51 -23.46 7.30
CA GLU A 416 20.38 -22.94 6.53
C GLU A 416 19.40 -22.08 7.37
N THR A 417 19.43 -22.17 8.70
CA THR A 417 18.50 -21.42 9.58
C THR A 417 19.18 -20.62 10.68
N ASP A 418 20.47 -20.85 10.96
CA ASP A 418 21.25 -20.13 11.97
C ASP A 418 21.20 -18.60 11.77
N TYR A 419 21.03 -18.13 10.53
CA TYR A 419 20.88 -16.70 10.24
C TYR A 419 19.69 -16.04 10.97
N LYS A 420 18.59 -16.77 11.20
CA LYS A 420 17.39 -16.27 11.91
C LYS A 420 17.64 -16.01 13.40
N ASN A 421 18.69 -16.60 13.97
CA ASN A 421 19.09 -16.33 15.35
C ASN A 421 19.96 -15.06 15.44
N ARG A 422 20.69 -14.68 14.37
CA ARG A 422 21.55 -13.48 14.28
C ARG A 422 20.75 -12.19 14.01
N ARG A 423 19.81 -11.87 14.88
CA ARG A 423 18.85 -10.75 14.75
C ARG A 423 19.10 -9.61 15.74
N THR A 424 18.47 -8.47 15.52
CA THR A 424 18.37 -7.37 16.50
C THR A 424 16.90 -7.08 16.80
N GLU A 425 16.56 -6.98 18.08
CA GLU A 425 15.19 -6.73 18.55
C GLU A 425 15.04 -5.34 19.16
N PHE A 426 13.91 -4.70 18.86
CA PHE A 426 13.56 -3.35 19.30
C PHE A 426 12.25 -3.37 20.06
N GLN A 427 12.26 -2.93 21.32
CA GLN A 427 11.09 -2.93 22.21
C GLN A 427 10.79 -1.52 22.73
N LEU A 428 9.51 -1.13 22.72
CA LEU A 428 9.07 0.14 23.31
C LEU A 428 8.94 0.03 24.84
N ILE A 429 9.69 0.85 25.56
CA ILE A 429 9.70 0.92 27.03
C ILE A 429 8.72 1.99 27.54
N SER A 430 8.75 3.18 26.94
CA SER A 430 7.82 4.29 27.22
C SER A 430 7.66 5.19 26.00
N ARG A 431 6.55 5.93 25.94
CA ARG A 431 6.20 6.99 24.97
C ARG A 431 5.44 8.09 25.70
#